data_AF-A0A5E7KPR4-F1
#
_entry.id   AF-A0A5E7KPR4-F1
#
_cell.length_a   1.000
_cell.length_b   1.000
_cell.length_c   1.000
_cell.angle_alpha   90.00
_cell.angle_beta   90.00
_cell.angle_gamma   90.00
#
_symmetry.space_group_name_H-M   'P 1'
#
loop_
_entity.id
_entity.type
_entity.pdbx_description
1 polymer ?
#
loop_
_entity_poly.entity_id
_entity_poly.type
_entity_poly.pdbx_seq_one_letter_code
_entity_poly.pdbx_strand_id
1 'polypeptide(L)'
;MSFIAELHAMIGARKKMTSPLYQVILAGDASQHLLRNFVIHRYPIKNFWTRNIMGIASRVEDYELRASLVENIYEEETGGLTNSQRHLNSFAAFGKSVGVRPQEFTDAPLLPETRQVIEHNVSVCNGSEHFTYGVASVLLLMEGQPPILSSRKESMLSVMQEKYKLPEYGYEYFVHHASALAGDEHVSELEDEHAKVAEELLVRYCNTHEMQERAKFFLTRAIEHRHAHFDAIYRNFYNPEDKPFRFCQ
;
A
#
# COMPACT_ATOMS: atom_id res chain seq x y z
N MET A 1 16.40 -9.59 -19.49
CA MET A 1 15.95 -8.77 -18.34
C MET A 1 16.27 -9.56 -17.09
N SER A 2 16.74 -8.95 -15.99
CA SER A 2 16.93 -9.69 -14.73
C SER A 2 15.58 -10.03 -14.13
N PHE A 3 15.48 -11.08 -13.31
CA PHE A 3 14.25 -11.48 -12.62
C PHE A 3 13.58 -10.30 -11.88
N ILE A 4 14.37 -9.52 -11.13
CA ILE A 4 13.89 -8.32 -10.42
C ILE A 4 13.33 -7.26 -11.38
N ALA A 5 14.03 -7.01 -12.49
CA ALA A 5 13.53 -6.07 -13.50
C ALA A 5 12.22 -6.56 -14.16
N GLU A 6 12.00 -7.88 -14.27
CA GLU A 6 10.71 -8.41 -14.74
C GLU A 6 9.58 -8.12 -13.74
N LEU A 7 9.81 -8.32 -12.44
CA LEU A 7 8.80 -8.02 -11.41
C LEU A 7 8.43 -6.54 -11.40
N HIS A 8 9.42 -5.65 -11.47
CA HIS A 8 9.19 -4.21 -11.59
C HIS A 8 8.43 -3.84 -12.87
N ALA A 9 8.74 -4.46 -13.99
CA ALA A 9 8.00 -4.26 -15.24
C ALA A 9 6.53 -4.68 -15.10
N MET A 10 6.25 -5.81 -14.44
CA MET A 10 4.89 -6.28 -14.15
C MET A 10 4.13 -5.30 -13.25
N ILE A 11 4.78 -4.82 -12.18
CA ILE A 11 4.21 -3.81 -11.27
C ILE A 11 3.92 -2.49 -12.00
N GLY A 12 4.90 -2.01 -12.77
CA GLY A 12 4.81 -0.76 -13.52
C GLY A 12 3.73 -0.77 -14.59
N ALA A 13 3.57 -1.89 -15.30
CA ALA A 13 2.54 -2.07 -16.33
C ALA A 13 1.11 -1.91 -15.79
N ARG A 14 0.90 -2.24 -14.51
CA ARG A 14 -0.40 -2.10 -13.83
C ARG A 14 -0.27 -1.43 -12.47
N LYS A 15 0.41 -0.26 -12.45
CA LYS A 15 0.56 0.56 -11.24
C LYS A 15 -0.78 1.08 -10.72
N LYS A 16 -0.91 1.33 -9.41
CA LYS A 16 -2.15 1.81 -8.77
C LYS A 16 -2.78 3.04 -9.45
N MET A 17 -1.97 3.89 -10.07
CA MET A 17 -2.41 5.11 -10.76
C MET A 17 -3.19 4.89 -12.05
N THR A 18 -3.23 3.67 -12.57
CA THR A 18 -4.11 3.32 -13.70
C THR A 18 -5.56 3.10 -13.26
N SER A 19 -5.84 2.99 -11.96
CA SER A 19 -7.19 2.79 -11.44
C SER A 19 -8.02 4.08 -11.50
N PRO A 20 -9.29 4.02 -11.95
CA PRO A 20 -10.22 5.15 -11.90
C PRO A 20 -10.38 5.75 -10.50
N LEU A 21 -10.33 4.90 -9.46
CA LEU A 21 -10.37 5.33 -8.06
C LEU A 21 -9.25 6.33 -7.73
N TYR A 22 -8.02 5.96 -8.04
CA TYR A 22 -6.85 6.81 -7.76
C TYR A 22 -6.84 8.06 -8.64
N GLN A 23 -7.34 7.97 -9.87
CA GLN A 23 -7.43 9.12 -10.77
C GLN A 23 -8.40 10.17 -10.23
N VAL A 24 -9.59 9.79 -9.77
CA VAL A 24 -10.56 10.71 -9.15
C VAL A 24 -10.01 11.30 -7.85
N ILE A 25 -9.37 10.47 -7.01
CA ILE A 25 -8.76 10.96 -5.76
C ILE A 25 -7.67 12.00 -6.07
N LEU A 26 -6.74 11.72 -6.98
CA LEU A 26 -5.66 12.66 -7.31
C LEU A 26 -6.11 13.89 -8.11
N ALA A 27 -7.22 13.80 -8.83
CA ALA A 27 -7.83 14.96 -9.45
C ALA A 27 -8.29 15.98 -8.40
N GLY A 28 -8.58 15.53 -7.18
CA GLY A 28 -9.18 16.34 -6.12
C GLY A 28 -10.71 16.32 -6.18
N ASP A 29 -11.29 15.33 -6.87
CA ASP A 29 -12.71 15.29 -7.21
C ASP A 29 -13.49 14.23 -6.42
N ALA A 30 -12.83 13.47 -5.53
CA ALA A 30 -13.51 12.47 -4.72
C ALA A 30 -14.46 13.13 -3.71
N SER A 31 -15.66 12.58 -3.59
CA SER A 31 -16.62 12.97 -2.56
C SER A 31 -16.22 12.45 -1.19
N GLN A 32 -16.84 12.99 -0.13
CA GLN A 32 -16.61 12.50 1.22
C GLN A 32 -17.01 11.02 1.33
N HIS A 33 -18.11 10.65 0.67
CA HIS A 33 -18.60 9.28 0.65
C HIS A 33 -17.58 8.31 0.03
N LEU A 34 -16.98 8.68 -1.11
CA LEU A 34 -15.94 7.88 -1.74
C LEU A 34 -14.68 7.78 -0.87
N LEU A 35 -14.21 8.90 -0.30
CA LEU A 35 -13.01 8.90 0.55
C LEU A 35 -13.19 8.10 1.84
N ARG A 36 -14.37 8.16 2.48
CA ARG A 36 -14.69 7.31 3.63
C ARG A 36 -14.56 5.83 3.28
N ASN A 37 -15.18 5.41 2.17
CA ASN A 37 -15.16 4.00 1.77
C ASN A 37 -13.78 3.54 1.25
N PHE A 38 -12.99 4.45 0.67
CA PHE A 38 -11.59 4.21 0.39
C PHE A 38 -10.81 3.86 1.66
N VAL A 39 -11.03 4.58 2.75
CA VAL A 39 -10.37 4.29 4.03
C VAL A 39 -10.91 2.99 4.64
N ILE A 40 -12.23 2.85 4.77
CA ILE A 40 -12.88 1.69 5.39
C ILE A 40 -12.42 0.38 4.75
N HIS A 41 -12.34 0.31 3.42
CA HIS A 41 -11.97 -0.93 2.74
C HIS A 41 -10.45 -1.15 2.63
N ARG A 42 -9.63 -0.11 2.78
CA ARG A 42 -8.16 -0.27 2.81
C ARG A 42 -7.60 -0.50 4.20
N TYR A 43 -8.28 -0.06 5.25
CA TYR A 43 -7.83 -0.19 6.63
C TYR A 43 -7.57 -1.65 7.04
N PRO A 44 -8.46 -2.62 6.75
CA PRO A 44 -8.21 -4.03 7.08
C PRO A 44 -6.93 -4.58 6.44
N ILE A 45 -6.68 -4.27 5.15
CA ILE A 45 -5.47 -4.72 4.44
C ILE A 45 -4.22 -4.17 5.13
N LYS A 46 -4.23 -2.89 5.49
CA LYS A 46 -3.13 -2.23 6.22
C LYS A 46 -2.92 -2.80 7.62
N ASN A 47 -4.00 -3.14 8.32
CA ASN A 47 -3.91 -3.77 9.63
C ASN A 47 -3.32 -5.20 9.58
N PHE A 48 -3.24 -5.84 8.41
CA PHE A 48 -2.53 -7.11 8.22
C PHE A 48 -1.07 -6.94 7.79
N TRP A 49 -0.63 -5.72 7.46
CA TRP A 49 0.69 -5.45 6.87
C TRP A 49 1.85 -5.99 7.71
N THR A 50 1.98 -5.52 8.95
CA THR A 50 3.04 -5.93 9.88
C THR A 50 3.02 -7.42 10.18
N ARG A 51 1.83 -8.02 10.26
CA ARG A 51 1.65 -9.48 10.42
C ARG A 51 2.16 -10.27 9.22
N ASN A 52 2.00 -9.75 8.00
CA ASN A 52 2.55 -10.36 6.80
C ASN A 52 4.08 -10.27 6.77
N ILE A 53 4.66 -9.12 7.16
CA ILE A 53 6.12 -8.99 7.27
C ILE A 53 6.65 -9.97 8.32
N MET A 54 6.01 -10.07 9.49
CA MET A 54 6.41 -11.01 10.54
C MET A 54 6.42 -12.47 10.05
N GLY A 55 5.39 -12.89 9.31
CA GLY A 55 5.33 -14.25 8.75
C GLY A 55 6.44 -14.54 7.74
N ILE A 56 6.94 -13.53 7.02
CA ILE A 56 8.12 -13.66 6.16
C ILE A 56 9.39 -13.67 7.01
N ALA A 57 9.57 -12.69 7.88
CA ALA A 57 10.77 -12.50 8.69
C ALA A 57 11.10 -13.74 9.54
N SER A 58 10.09 -14.44 10.06
CA SER A 58 10.28 -15.67 10.84
C SER A 58 10.88 -16.83 10.05
N ARG A 59 10.93 -16.74 8.71
CA ARG A 59 11.41 -17.77 7.79
C ARG A 59 12.71 -17.38 7.08
N VAL A 60 13.24 -16.18 7.33
CA VAL A 60 14.51 -15.71 6.77
C VAL A 60 15.63 -16.14 7.69
N GLU A 61 16.63 -16.88 7.19
CA GLU A 61 17.77 -17.36 7.98
C GLU A 61 18.84 -16.27 8.19
N ASP A 62 19.11 -15.46 7.17
CA ASP A 62 20.08 -14.36 7.24
C ASP A 62 19.62 -13.33 8.27
N TYR A 63 20.47 -13.08 9.27
CA TYR A 63 20.09 -12.26 10.40
C TYR A 63 20.01 -10.77 10.07
N GLU A 64 20.77 -10.29 9.08
CA GLU A 64 20.79 -8.88 8.68
C GLU A 64 19.52 -8.55 7.92
N LEU A 65 19.17 -9.38 6.93
CA LEU A 65 17.91 -9.25 6.21
C LEU A 65 16.69 -9.41 7.13
N ARG A 66 16.76 -10.35 8.09
CA ARG A 66 15.70 -10.51 9.09
C ARG A 66 15.62 -9.30 10.02
N ALA A 67 16.74 -8.71 10.43
CA ALA A 67 16.76 -7.51 11.28
C ALA A 67 16.13 -6.32 10.56
N SER A 68 16.43 -6.10 9.28
CA SER A 68 15.80 -5.01 8.50
C SER A 68 14.28 -5.18 8.39
N LEU A 69 13.77 -6.41 8.25
CA LEU A 69 12.32 -6.65 8.30
C LEU A 69 11.71 -6.35 9.68
N VAL A 70 12.44 -6.64 10.77
CA VAL A 70 12.02 -6.32 12.15
C VAL A 70 11.99 -4.81 12.39
N GLU A 71 12.96 -4.07 11.86
CA GLU A 71 13.00 -2.61 11.91
C GLU A 71 11.82 -2.00 11.16
N ASN A 72 11.50 -2.50 9.97
CA ASN A 72 10.29 -2.12 9.22
C ASN A 72 9.02 -2.34 10.06
N ILE A 73 8.86 -3.52 10.68
CA ILE A 73 7.72 -3.80 11.57
C ILE A 73 7.68 -2.83 12.75
N TYR A 74 8.83 -2.56 13.38
CA TYR A 74 8.93 -1.64 14.51
C TYR A 74 8.49 -0.23 14.10
N GLU A 75 8.95 0.27 12.96
CA GLU A 75 8.54 1.56 12.42
C GLU A 75 7.04 1.61 12.11
N GLU A 76 6.50 0.60 11.43
CA GLU A 76 5.07 0.54 11.09
C GLU A 76 4.16 0.47 12.33
N GLU A 77 4.56 -0.27 13.38
CA GLU A 77 3.78 -0.43 14.62
C GLU A 77 3.96 0.72 15.62
N THR A 78 5.06 1.47 15.55
CA THR A 78 5.39 2.48 16.57
C THR A 78 5.61 3.88 16.03
N GLY A 79 6.11 4.04 14.81
CA GLY A 79 6.65 5.28 14.26
C GLY A 79 7.98 5.72 14.88
N GLY A 80 8.63 4.84 15.64
CA GLY A 80 9.76 5.18 16.52
C GLY A 80 11.06 5.55 15.80
N LEU A 81 11.27 5.12 14.56
CA LEU A 81 12.47 5.48 13.78
C LEU A 81 12.33 6.86 13.15
N THR A 82 11.13 7.20 12.71
CA THR A 82 10.84 8.52 12.09
C THR A 82 10.30 9.56 13.05
N ASN A 83 10.19 9.23 14.35
CA ASN A 83 9.50 10.06 15.35
C ASN A 83 8.07 10.44 14.90
N SER A 84 7.39 9.49 14.26
CA SER A 84 5.99 9.56 13.89
C SER A 84 5.14 8.72 14.84
N GLN A 85 3.82 8.71 14.63
CA GLN A 85 2.94 7.72 15.25
C GLN A 85 2.90 6.43 14.43
N ARG A 86 2.46 5.33 15.07
CA ARG A 86 2.05 4.09 14.38
C ARG A 86 1.33 4.38 13.07
N HIS A 87 1.82 3.85 11.95
CA HIS A 87 1.36 4.23 10.61
C HIS A 87 -0.11 3.87 10.36
N LEU A 88 -0.60 2.80 10.98
CA LEU A 88 -2.02 2.48 10.93
C LEU A 88 -2.89 3.54 11.64
N ASN A 89 -2.39 4.17 12.69
CA ASN A 89 -3.10 5.24 13.40
C ASN A 89 -3.13 6.52 12.57
N SER A 90 -2.05 6.88 11.86
CA SER A 90 -2.07 8.01 10.93
C SER A 90 -3.02 7.77 9.76
N PHE A 91 -3.13 6.54 9.25
CA PHE A 91 -4.17 6.19 8.25
C PHE A 91 -5.60 6.28 8.83
N ALA A 92 -5.79 5.90 10.10
CA ALA A 92 -7.07 6.09 10.79
C ALA A 92 -7.39 7.59 11.00
N ALA A 93 -6.37 8.41 11.26
CA ALA A 93 -6.52 9.86 11.40
C ALA A 93 -6.95 10.53 10.07
N PHE A 94 -6.45 10.04 8.93
CA PHE A 94 -7.01 10.37 7.62
C PHE A 94 -8.49 9.95 7.50
N GLY A 95 -8.84 8.73 7.94
CA GLY A 95 -10.24 8.30 8.01
C GLY A 95 -11.11 9.27 8.81
N LYS A 96 -10.65 9.70 9.98
CA LYS A 96 -11.33 10.68 10.83
C LYS A 96 -11.53 12.02 10.12
N SER A 97 -10.54 12.52 9.38
CA SER A 97 -10.66 13.81 8.66
C SER A 97 -11.71 13.77 7.54
N VAL A 98 -11.97 12.60 6.97
CA VAL A 98 -13.06 12.39 6.00
C VAL A 98 -14.35 11.85 6.65
N GLY A 99 -14.39 11.75 7.98
CA GLY A 99 -15.58 11.50 8.80
C GLY A 99 -15.79 10.05 9.26
N VAL A 100 -14.89 9.11 8.96
CA VAL A 100 -14.99 7.71 9.42
C VAL A 100 -14.95 7.66 10.95
N ARG A 101 -15.93 7.00 11.56
CA ARG A 101 -15.99 6.82 13.02
C ARG A 101 -15.12 5.63 13.46
N PRO A 102 -14.59 5.62 14.70
CA PRO A 102 -13.73 4.53 15.19
C PRO A 102 -14.30 3.11 15.01
N GLN A 103 -15.60 2.93 15.24
CA GLN A 103 -16.26 1.61 15.09
C GLN A 103 -16.31 1.14 13.62
N GLU A 104 -16.35 2.07 12.66
CA GLU A 104 -16.48 1.72 11.23
C GLU A 104 -15.21 1.09 10.65
N PHE A 105 -14.05 1.23 11.31
CA PHE A 105 -12.81 0.61 10.87
C PHE A 105 -12.80 -0.92 11.05
N THR A 106 -13.53 -1.43 12.05
CA THR A 106 -13.57 -2.87 12.39
C THR A 106 -14.90 -3.52 12.05
N ASP A 107 -16.00 -2.77 12.13
CA ASP A 107 -17.35 -3.34 12.07
C ASP A 107 -17.93 -3.33 10.64
N ALA A 108 -17.35 -2.53 9.73
CA ALA A 108 -17.82 -2.45 8.37
C ALA A 108 -17.62 -3.80 7.63
N PRO A 109 -18.65 -4.28 6.89
CA PRO A 109 -18.52 -5.52 6.14
C PRO A 109 -17.43 -5.39 5.07
N LEU A 110 -16.55 -6.38 4.99
CA LEU A 110 -15.54 -6.44 3.95
C LEU A 110 -16.21 -6.67 2.58
N LEU A 111 -15.82 -5.87 1.59
CA LEU A 111 -16.09 -6.22 0.18
C LEU A 111 -15.46 -7.58 -0.14
N PRO A 112 -16.08 -8.40 -1.00
CA PRO A 112 -15.48 -9.66 -1.46
C PRO A 112 -14.05 -9.48 -1.99
N GLU A 113 -13.79 -8.41 -2.74
CA GLU A 113 -12.48 -8.12 -3.31
C GLU A 113 -11.46 -7.68 -2.24
N THR A 114 -11.92 -7.01 -1.17
CA THR A 114 -11.05 -6.70 0.00
C THR A 114 -10.65 -7.97 0.72
N ARG A 115 -11.61 -8.89 0.91
CA ARG A 115 -11.35 -10.21 1.52
C ARG A 115 -10.34 -11.01 0.69
N GLN A 116 -10.48 -11.04 -0.64
CA GLN A 116 -9.54 -11.73 -1.53
C GLN A 116 -8.10 -11.22 -1.40
N VAL A 117 -7.90 -9.90 -1.29
CA VAL A 117 -6.56 -9.33 -1.07
C VAL A 117 -5.99 -9.81 0.27
N ILE A 118 -6.77 -9.77 1.34
CA ILE A 118 -6.33 -10.22 2.67
C ILE A 118 -5.98 -11.71 2.65
N GLU A 119 -6.87 -12.54 2.12
CA GLU A 119 -6.69 -14.00 2.04
C GLU A 119 -5.47 -14.37 1.21
N HIS A 120 -5.27 -13.71 0.06
CA HIS A 120 -4.06 -13.89 -0.74
C HIS A 120 -2.81 -13.57 0.09
N ASN A 121 -2.74 -12.36 0.65
CA ASN A 121 -1.57 -11.89 1.39
C ASN A 121 -1.26 -12.81 2.58
N VAL A 122 -2.27 -13.15 3.38
CA VAL A 122 -2.10 -14.04 4.53
C VAL A 122 -1.61 -15.42 4.07
N SER A 123 -2.18 -15.97 3.00
CA SER A 123 -1.78 -17.29 2.48
C SER A 123 -0.32 -17.34 2.04
N VAL A 124 0.18 -16.32 1.33
CA VAL A 124 1.56 -16.33 0.81
C VAL A 124 2.60 -15.91 1.86
N CYS A 125 2.22 -15.01 2.78
CA CYS A 125 3.13 -14.51 3.82
C CYS A 125 3.16 -15.39 5.08
N ASN A 126 2.11 -16.17 5.36
CA ASN A 126 1.97 -16.95 6.59
C ASN A 126 1.62 -18.43 6.35
N GLY A 127 1.43 -18.84 5.10
CA GLY A 127 1.13 -20.23 4.75
C GLY A 127 2.36 -21.10 4.53
N SER A 128 2.15 -22.26 3.90
CA SER A 128 3.19 -23.26 3.60
C SER A 128 4.00 -22.98 2.34
N GLU A 129 3.59 -21.98 1.55
CA GLU A 129 4.32 -21.56 0.36
C GLU A 129 5.72 -21.00 0.71
N HIS A 130 6.66 -21.06 -0.24
CA HIS A 130 7.98 -20.47 -0.02
C HIS A 130 7.86 -18.94 0.23
N PHE A 131 8.54 -18.43 1.24
CA PHE A 131 8.33 -17.05 1.72
C PHE A 131 8.61 -15.98 0.64
N THR A 132 9.50 -16.27 -0.31
CA THR A 132 9.83 -15.37 -1.42
C THR A 132 8.63 -15.05 -2.30
N TYR A 133 7.60 -15.88 -2.32
CA TYR A 133 6.38 -15.57 -3.07
C TYR A 133 5.59 -14.45 -2.40
N GLY A 134 5.54 -14.43 -1.07
CA GLY A 134 5.02 -13.28 -0.31
C GLY A 134 5.91 -12.04 -0.43
N VAL A 135 7.24 -12.21 -0.50
CA VAL A 135 8.14 -11.08 -0.77
C VAL A 135 7.83 -10.44 -2.13
N ALA A 136 7.71 -11.25 -3.19
CA ALA A 136 7.39 -10.74 -4.53
C ALA A 136 5.98 -10.14 -4.61
N SER A 137 4.97 -10.85 -4.10
CA SER A 137 3.57 -10.49 -4.33
C SER A 137 2.98 -9.52 -3.31
N VAL A 138 3.62 -9.33 -2.15
CA VAL A 138 3.13 -8.46 -1.07
C VAL A 138 4.12 -7.35 -0.75
N LEU A 139 5.37 -7.67 -0.36
CA LEU A 139 6.35 -6.65 0.04
C LEU A 139 6.74 -5.76 -1.14
N LEU A 140 7.33 -6.37 -2.19
CA LEU A 140 7.75 -5.64 -3.38
C LEU A 140 6.56 -4.95 -4.08
N LEU A 141 5.36 -5.55 -4.07
CA LEU A 141 4.18 -4.92 -4.65
C LEU A 141 3.69 -3.69 -3.85
N MET A 142 3.88 -3.65 -2.53
CA MET A 142 3.49 -2.52 -1.71
C MET A 142 4.55 -1.41 -1.69
N GLU A 143 5.82 -1.79 -1.50
CA GLU A 143 6.96 -0.88 -1.31
C GLU A 143 7.57 -0.46 -2.66
N GLY A 144 7.70 -1.37 -3.63
CA GLY A 144 8.24 -1.10 -4.97
C GLY A 144 7.27 -0.40 -5.93
N GLN A 145 6.28 0.34 -5.42
CA GLN A 145 5.38 1.11 -6.28
C GLN A 145 6.06 2.39 -6.78
N PRO A 146 5.83 2.81 -8.03
CA PRO A 146 6.27 4.13 -8.46
C PRO A 146 5.55 5.24 -7.67
N PRO A 147 6.14 6.46 -7.62
CA PRO A 147 5.55 7.62 -6.96
C PRO A 147 4.08 7.85 -7.33
N ILE A 148 3.27 8.24 -6.33
CA ILE A 148 1.82 8.46 -6.47
C ILE A 148 1.56 9.85 -7.04
N LEU A 149 1.61 9.98 -8.36
CA LEU A 149 1.54 11.28 -9.03
C LEU A 149 0.27 11.46 -9.87
N SER A 150 -0.28 12.68 -9.85
CA SER A 150 -1.38 13.09 -10.72
C SER A 150 -0.88 13.29 -12.16
N SER A 151 -1.79 13.46 -13.12
CA SER A 151 -1.42 13.85 -14.49
C SER A 151 -0.67 15.18 -14.56
N ARG A 152 -0.80 16.01 -13.53
CA ARG A 152 -0.08 17.30 -13.37
C ARG A 152 1.17 17.18 -12.51
N LYS A 153 1.63 15.95 -12.20
CA LYS A 153 2.80 15.66 -11.35
C LYS A 153 2.65 16.12 -9.89
N GLU A 154 1.41 16.27 -9.41
CA GLU A 154 1.12 16.52 -7.99
C GLU A 154 1.19 15.21 -7.21
N SER A 155 1.85 15.19 -6.05
CA SER A 155 1.88 14.01 -5.18
C SER A 155 0.54 13.82 -4.47
N MET A 156 0.27 12.61 -3.95
CA MET A 156 -0.93 12.40 -3.14
C MET A 156 -0.91 13.30 -1.89
N LEU A 157 0.25 13.52 -1.28
CA LEU A 157 0.40 14.48 -0.18
C LEU A 157 -0.08 15.88 -0.58
N SER A 158 0.42 16.42 -1.70
CA SER A 158 0.03 17.78 -2.12
C SER A 158 -1.45 17.87 -2.50
N VAL A 159 -2.04 16.81 -3.06
CA VAL A 159 -3.48 16.75 -3.32
C VAL A 159 -4.29 16.78 -2.00
N MET A 160 -3.86 16.03 -0.99
CA MET A 160 -4.53 16.00 0.32
C MET A 160 -4.47 17.37 1.02
N GLN A 161 -3.33 18.04 0.94
CA GLN A 161 -3.14 19.39 1.49
C GLN A 161 -3.88 20.45 0.68
N GLU A 162 -3.69 20.49 -0.64
CA GLU A 162 -4.07 21.64 -1.45
C GLU A 162 -5.45 21.55 -2.06
N LYS A 163 -5.92 20.34 -2.39
CA LYS A 163 -7.25 20.14 -2.97
C LYS A 163 -8.26 19.78 -1.91
N TYR A 164 -8.00 18.74 -1.11
CA TYR A 164 -8.93 18.33 -0.05
C TYR A 164 -8.87 19.21 1.20
N LYS A 165 -7.85 20.07 1.33
CA LYS A 165 -7.66 21.00 2.46
C LYS A 165 -7.62 20.30 3.82
N LEU A 166 -7.14 19.05 3.85
CA LEU A 166 -7.09 18.27 5.08
C LEU A 166 -6.23 18.98 6.14
N PRO A 167 -6.58 18.87 7.43
CA PRO A 167 -5.71 19.32 8.50
C PRO A 167 -4.49 18.39 8.59
N GLU A 168 -3.45 18.83 9.31
CA GLU A 168 -2.18 18.10 9.44
C GLU A 168 -2.33 16.64 9.86
N TYR A 169 -3.08 16.39 10.93
CA TYR A 169 -3.37 15.03 11.39
C TYR A 169 -4.07 14.17 10.32
N GLY A 170 -4.73 14.79 9.34
CA GLY A 170 -5.46 14.12 8.27
C GLY A 170 -4.58 13.77 7.06
N TYR A 171 -3.44 14.45 6.87
CA TYR A 171 -2.52 14.16 5.76
C TYR A 171 -1.18 13.53 6.19
N GLU A 172 -0.88 13.45 7.50
CA GLU A 172 0.37 12.89 8.05
C GLU A 172 0.74 11.51 7.46
N TYR A 173 -0.24 10.63 7.27
CA TYR A 173 -0.02 9.32 6.65
C TYR A 173 0.69 9.42 5.27
N PHE A 174 0.37 10.45 4.49
CA PHE A 174 0.91 10.64 3.14
C PHE A 174 2.30 11.29 3.14
N VAL A 175 2.76 11.85 4.27
CA VAL A 175 4.13 12.36 4.41
C VAL A 175 5.14 11.22 4.28
N HIS A 176 4.83 10.07 4.89
CA HIS A 176 5.70 8.91 4.88
C HIS A 176 5.46 7.97 3.68
N HIS A 177 4.23 7.93 3.15
CA HIS A 177 3.82 6.93 2.14
C HIS A 177 3.53 7.50 0.73
N ALA A 178 3.60 8.82 0.54
CA ALA A 178 3.22 9.44 -0.74
C ALA A 178 3.70 10.89 -0.96
N SER A 179 4.84 11.27 -0.37
CA SER A 179 5.40 12.63 -0.46
C SER A 179 6.16 12.90 -1.77
N ALA A 180 6.67 11.87 -2.44
CA ALA A 180 7.50 11.99 -3.64
C ALA A 180 6.85 12.81 -4.77
N LEU A 181 7.58 13.79 -5.31
CA LEU A 181 7.25 14.56 -6.52
C LEU A 181 7.91 13.95 -7.76
N ALA A 182 7.45 14.33 -8.95
CA ALA A 182 8.07 13.88 -10.21
C ALA A 182 9.50 14.42 -10.34
N GLY A 183 10.50 13.56 -10.12
CA GLY A 183 11.92 13.89 -10.22
C GLY A 183 12.58 14.25 -8.89
N ASP A 184 11.89 14.03 -7.78
CA ASP A 184 12.44 14.18 -6.44
C ASP A 184 12.89 12.81 -5.93
N GLU A 185 14.14 12.70 -5.49
CA GLU A 185 14.72 11.49 -4.88
C GLU A 185 14.12 11.18 -3.49
N HIS A 186 13.20 12.03 -3.01
CA HIS A 186 12.47 11.86 -1.76
C HIS A 186 11.28 10.91 -1.92
N VAL A 187 11.53 9.67 -2.37
CA VAL A 187 10.85 8.56 -1.70
C VAL A 187 11.26 8.66 -0.23
N SER A 188 10.38 8.35 0.72
CA SER A 188 10.86 8.21 2.11
C SER A 188 12.06 7.27 2.05
N GLU A 189 13.27 7.70 2.43
CA GLU A 189 14.50 6.90 2.25
C GLU A 189 14.30 5.48 2.80
N LEU A 190 13.45 5.35 3.82
CA LEU A 190 12.97 4.10 4.41
C LEU A 190 12.15 3.21 3.45
N GLU A 191 11.23 3.74 2.65
CA GLU A 191 10.48 2.94 1.67
C GLU A 191 11.42 2.40 0.57
N ASP A 192 12.41 3.18 0.14
CA ASP A 192 13.43 2.74 -0.80
C ASP A 192 14.36 1.67 -0.20
N GLU A 193 14.72 1.80 1.08
CA GLU A 193 15.46 0.78 1.83
C GLU A 193 14.65 -0.51 1.95
N HIS A 194 13.37 -0.44 2.30
CA HIS A 194 12.51 -1.61 2.40
C HIS A 194 12.35 -2.34 1.05
N ALA A 195 12.15 -1.59 -0.03
CA ALA A 195 12.10 -2.16 -1.38
C ALA A 195 13.40 -2.88 -1.76
N LYS A 196 14.57 -2.31 -1.42
CA LYS A 196 15.88 -2.96 -1.62
C LYS A 196 16.02 -4.26 -0.83
N VAL A 197 15.56 -4.29 0.43
CA VAL A 197 15.54 -5.52 1.24
C VAL A 197 14.68 -6.61 0.58
N ALA A 198 13.51 -6.25 0.05
CA ALA A 198 12.66 -7.17 -0.70
C ALA A 198 13.36 -7.73 -1.95
N GLU A 199 14.06 -6.88 -2.71
CA GLU A 199 14.86 -7.30 -3.87
C GLU A 199 16.00 -8.25 -3.47
N GLU A 200 16.73 -7.95 -2.41
CA GLU A 200 17.83 -8.79 -1.94
C GLU A 200 17.35 -10.16 -1.48
N LEU A 201 16.24 -10.22 -0.74
CA LEU A 201 15.57 -11.48 -0.37
C LEU A 201 15.21 -12.30 -1.61
N LEU A 202 14.71 -11.66 -2.67
CA LEU A 202 14.35 -12.34 -3.91
C LEU A 202 15.59 -12.83 -4.68
N VAL A 203 16.64 -12.03 -4.78
CA VAL A 203 17.89 -12.43 -5.44
C VAL A 203 18.52 -13.63 -4.71
N ARG A 204 18.54 -13.59 -3.38
CA ARG A 204 19.22 -14.61 -2.57
C ARG A 204 18.45 -15.91 -2.47
N TYR A 205 17.13 -15.82 -2.28
CA TYR A 205 16.29 -16.97 -1.94
C TYR A 205 15.33 -17.39 -3.05
N CYS A 206 15.07 -16.57 -4.07
CA CYS A 206 14.23 -16.93 -5.22
C CYS A 206 15.12 -17.23 -6.45
N ASN A 207 16.04 -18.17 -6.28
CA ASN A 207 17.22 -18.32 -7.15
C ASN A 207 17.12 -19.46 -8.18
N THR A 208 15.98 -20.16 -8.25
CA THR A 208 15.71 -21.16 -9.29
C THR A 208 14.65 -20.66 -10.28
N HIS A 209 14.70 -21.15 -11.51
CA HIS A 209 13.71 -20.79 -12.53
C HIS A 209 12.28 -21.12 -12.09
N GLU A 210 12.07 -22.30 -11.47
CA GLU A 210 10.75 -22.71 -10.96
C GLU A 210 10.23 -21.74 -9.89
N MET A 211 11.09 -21.34 -8.95
CA MET A 211 10.70 -20.37 -7.91
C MET A 211 10.38 -19.01 -8.52
N GLN A 212 11.14 -18.57 -9.51
CA GLN A 212 10.91 -17.29 -10.19
C GLN A 212 9.60 -17.27 -10.98
N GLU A 213 9.28 -18.34 -11.72
CA GLU A 213 7.98 -18.49 -12.38
C GLU A 213 6.83 -18.51 -11.36
N ARG A 214 7.04 -19.19 -10.21
CA ARG A 214 6.03 -19.24 -9.15
C ARG A 214 5.83 -17.88 -8.47
N ALA A 215 6.90 -17.13 -8.22
CA ALA A 215 6.84 -15.77 -7.71
C ALA A 215 6.09 -14.84 -8.67
N LYS A 216 6.36 -14.92 -9.97
CA LYS A 216 5.61 -14.18 -11.01
C LYS A 216 4.13 -14.53 -11.03
N PHE A 217 3.79 -15.82 -10.88
CA PHE A 217 2.39 -16.25 -10.77
C PHE A 217 1.68 -15.60 -9.57
N PHE A 218 2.29 -15.62 -8.38
CA PHE A 218 1.69 -14.99 -7.19
C PHE A 218 1.61 -13.47 -7.32
N LEU A 219 2.64 -12.81 -7.88
CA LEU A 219 2.62 -11.37 -8.15
C LEU A 219 1.48 -10.99 -9.11
N THR A 220 1.29 -11.74 -10.21
CA THR A 220 0.17 -11.50 -11.14
C THR A 220 -1.17 -11.55 -10.42
N ARG A 221 -1.40 -12.57 -9.58
CA ARG A 221 -2.63 -12.69 -8.80
C ARG A 221 -2.80 -11.54 -7.80
N ALA A 222 -1.74 -11.15 -7.11
CA ALA A 222 -1.79 -10.03 -6.16
C ALA A 222 -2.15 -8.71 -6.87
N ILE A 223 -1.56 -8.45 -8.04
CA ILE A 223 -1.90 -7.29 -8.88
C ILE A 223 -3.38 -7.34 -9.28
N GLU A 224 -3.88 -8.49 -9.74
CA GLU A 224 -5.29 -8.64 -10.11
C GLU A 224 -6.24 -8.39 -8.93
N HIS A 225 -5.99 -9.02 -7.78
CA HIS A 225 -6.81 -8.83 -6.58
C HIS A 225 -6.79 -7.38 -6.10
N ARG A 226 -5.62 -6.72 -6.13
CA ARG A 226 -5.46 -5.31 -5.74
C ARG A 226 -6.29 -4.38 -6.64
N HIS A 227 -6.26 -4.59 -7.95
CA HIS A 227 -7.04 -3.78 -8.88
C HIS A 227 -8.53 -4.07 -8.79
N ALA A 228 -8.94 -5.34 -8.66
CA ALA A 228 -10.33 -5.69 -8.42
C ALA A 228 -10.88 -5.02 -7.15
N HIS A 229 -10.06 -4.94 -6.09
CA HIS A 229 -10.40 -4.20 -4.87
C HIS A 229 -10.59 -2.69 -5.12
N PHE A 230 -9.71 -2.05 -5.89
CA PHE A 230 -9.88 -0.63 -6.25
C PHE A 230 -11.12 -0.39 -7.11
N ASP A 231 -11.34 -1.25 -8.10
CA ASP A 231 -12.50 -1.17 -8.99
C ASP A 231 -13.80 -1.39 -8.21
N ALA A 232 -13.80 -2.26 -7.21
CA ALA A 232 -14.94 -2.48 -6.33
C ALA A 232 -15.26 -1.25 -5.48
N ILE A 233 -14.27 -0.58 -4.90
CA ILE A 233 -14.51 0.68 -4.16
C ILE A 233 -15.09 1.74 -5.10
N TYR A 234 -14.49 1.91 -6.27
CA TYR A 234 -14.96 2.90 -7.25
C TYR A 234 -16.40 2.62 -7.69
N ARG A 235 -16.66 1.40 -8.16
CA ARG A 235 -17.98 0.98 -8.67
C ARG A 235 -19.10 1.13 -7.64
N ASN A 236 -18.83 0.86 -6.36
CA ASN A 236 -19.86 0.89 -5.32
C ASN A 236 -20.07 2.28 -4.69
N PHE A 237 -19.06 3.15 -4.70
CA PHE A 237 -19.08 4.37 -3.88
C PHE A 237 -18.73 5.66 -4.64
N TYR A 238 -18.38 5.60 -5.93
CA TYR A 238 -18.26 6.79 -6.76
C TYR A 238 -19.62 7.16 -7.35
N ASN A 239 -19.97 8.43 -7.22
CA ASN A 239 -21.13 9.03 -7.86
C ASN A 239 -20.69 10.36 -8.49
N PRO A 240 -20.81 10.55 -9.82
CA PRO A 240 -20.37 11.78 -10.49
C PRO A 240 -21.17 13.03 -10.08
N GLU A 241 -22.36 12.86 -9.50
CA GLU A 241 -23.18 13.97 -8.99
C GLU A 241 -22.77 14.45 -7.59
N ASP A 242 -21.95 13.67 -6.88
CA ASP A 242 -21.46 14.07 -5.56
C ASP A 242 -20.47 15.24 -5.69
N LYS A 243 -20.58 16.21 -4.79
CA LYS A 243 -19.63 17.32 -4.73
C LYS A 243 -18.26 16.83 -4.23
N PRO A 244 -17.14 17.32 -4.81
CA PRO A 244 -15.81 17.08 -4.28
C PRO A 244 -15.70 17.49 -2.81
N PHE A 245 -15.08 16.64 -2.00
CA PHE A 245 -14.88 16.92 -0.58
C PHE A 245 -13.86 18.04 -0.39
N ARG A 246 -14.15 18.99 0.49
CA ARG A 246 -13.19 19.96 1.00
C ARG A 246 -13.36 19.98 2.51
N PHE A 247 -12.27 19.81 3.25
CA PHE A 247 -12.33 19.91 4.69
C PHE A 247 -12.59 21.38 5.07
N CYS A 248 -13.75 21.64 5.65
CA CYS A 248 -14.09 22.91 6.27
C CYS A 248 -14.04 22.72 7.78
N GLN A 249 -13.30 23.58 8.48
CA GLN A 249 -13.30 23.65 9.94
C GLN A 249 -14.64 24.17 10.46
#